data_AF-A0A1G2YUM9-F1
#
_entry.id   AF-A0A1G2YUM9-F1
#
_cell.length_a   1.000
_cell.length_b   1.000
_cell.length_c   1.000
_cell.angle_alpha   90.00
_cell.angle_beta   90.00
_cell.angle_gamma   90.00
#
_symmetry.space_group_name_H-M   'P 1'
#
loop_
_entity.id
_entity.type
_entity.pdbx_description
1 polymer ?
#
loop_
_entity_poly.entity_id
_entity_poly.type
_entity_poly.pdbx_seq_one_letter_code
_entity_poly.pdbx_strand_id
1 'polypeptide(L)'
;MRKRRQYRGFSLTEVLLAVATLAIGMIFISGTFLTGIHFSTISTERTIAAVVADEAFSKVRMYGNADTGWLSGLSTTSCVDFNDVNSVVPLDPDEFAYPSTKTLTEKHYCWSALCRPVYSNPDNRLVQVTVFISRKTGANTQYRSPVDPLNLSIWYPRLVTVGVSGTGGDNFLRIEAGKETFINDGYTIVENGTGRIYRVLERYASPDNNMIRLDRPLPAGQINTPWSGLVWVIPPPVGGGRYPCIEVYQRLIKF
;
A
#
# COMPACT_ATOMS: atom_id res chain seq x y z
N MET A 1 -28.84 -75.46 -4.14
CA MET A 1 -27.48 -75.12 -3.65
C MET A 1 -27.21 -73.63 -3.90
N ARG A 2 -27.02 -72.85 -2.84
CA ARG A 2 -26.84 -71.38 -2.90
C ARG A 2 -25.34 -71.10 -3.13
N LYS A 3 -24.94 -70.69 -4.34
CA LYS A 3 -23.53 -70.34 -4.64
C LYS A 3 -23.09 -69.18 -3.76
N ARG A 4 -22.16 -69.42 -2.82
CA ARG A 4 -21.45 -68.37 -2.08
C ARG A 4 -20.63 -67.55 -3.08
N ARG A 5 -20.93 -66.25 -3.21
CA ARG A 5 -20.07 -65.30 -3.91
C ARG A 5 -18.73 -65.23 -3.17
N GLN A 6 -17.65 -65.69 -3.81
CA GLN A 6 -16.30 -65.42 -3.33
C GLN A 6 -16.01 -63.94 -3.58
N TYR A 7 -15.76 -63.18 -2.51
CA TYR A 7 -15.26 -61.82 -2.60
C TYR A 7 -13.83 -61.89 -3.15
N ARG A 8 -13.61 -61.37 -4.37
CA ARG A 8 -12.26 -61.16 -4.90
C ARG A 8 -11.65 -60.00 -4.11
N GLY A 9 -10.54 -60.25 -3.41
CA GLY A 9 -9.75 -59.19 -2.78
C GLY A 9 -9.15 -58.26 -3.84
N PHE A 10 -8.85 -57.03 -3.45
CA PHE A 10 -8.22 -56.04 -4.33
C PHE A 10 -6.80 -56.45 -4.70
N SER A 11 -6.42 -56.26 -5.98
CA SER A 11 -5.03 -56.43 -6.42
C SER A 11 -4.14 -55.35 -5.79
N LEU A 12 -2.86 -55.66 -5.56
CA LEU A 12 -1.86 -54.69 -5.08
C LEU A 12 -1.76 -53.46 -6.02
N THR A 13 -1.91 -53.67 -7.33
CA THR A 13 -1.94 -52.58 -8.32
C THR A 13 -3.17 -51.69 -8.17
N GLU A 14 -4.34 -52.27 -7.87
CA GLU A 14 -5.59 -51.55 -7.68
C GLU A 14 -5.57 -50.72 -6.39
N VAL A 15 -5.03 -51.29 -5.31
CA VAL A 15 -4.80 -50.57 -4.05
C VAL A 15 -3.80 -49.41 -4.25
N LEU A 16 -2.68 -49.64 -4.94
CA LEU A 16 -1.71 -48.58 -5.22
C LEU A 16 -2.31 -47.46 -6.09
N LEU A 17 -3.12 -47.81 -7.09
CA LEU A 17 -3.80 -46.82 -7.94
C LEU A 17 -4.82 -46.01 -7.12
N ALA A 18 -5.59 -46.67 -6.26
CA ALA A 18 -6.54 -46.00 -5.36
C ALA A 18 -5.85 -45.07 -4.35
N VAL A 19 -4.73 -45.50 -3.76
CA VAL A 19 -3.96 -44.64 -2.84
C VAL A 19 -3.33 -43.46 -3.58
N ALA A 20 -2.83 -43.66 -4.80
CA ALA A 20 -2.24 -42.58 -5.60
C ALA A 20 -3.28 -41.52 -5.99
N THR A 21 -4.47 -41.91 -6.47
CA THR A 21 -5.53 -40.96 -6.82
C THR A 21 -6.06 -40.22 -5.60
N LEU A 22 -6.18 -40.91 -4.46
CA LEU A 22 -6.56 -40.30 -3.17
C LEU A 22 -5.50 -39.27 -2.72
N ALA A 23 -4.21 -39.63 -2.77
CA ALA A 23 -3.12 -38.74 -2.41
C ALA A 23 -3.07 -37.48 -3.28
N ILE A 24 -3.19 -37.63 -4.60
CA ILE A 24 -3.23 -36.50 -5.54
C ILE A 24 -4.46 -35.62 -5.24
N GLY A 25 -5.63 -36.21 -5.01
CA GLY A 25 -6.85 -35.48 -4.64
C GLY A 25 -6.69 -34.65 -3.37
N MET A 26 -6.08 -35.21 -2.32
CA MET A 26 -5.85 -34.47 -1.06
C MET A 26 -4.85 -33.32 -1.22
N ILE A 27 -3.79 -33.50 -2.00
CA ILE A 27 -2.80 -32.43 -2.28
C ILE A 27 -3.48 -31.27 -3.02
N PHE A 28 -4.32 -31.56 -4.01
CA PHE A 28 -5.07 -30.54 -4.75
C PHE A 28 -6.02 -29.75 -3.84
N ILE A 29 -6.77 -30.43 -2.95
CA ILE A 29 -7.66 -29.77 -1.99
C ILE A 29 -6.86 -28.87 -1.03
N SER A 30 -5.72 -29.34 -0.53
CA SER A 30 -4.87 -28.54 0.35
C SER A 30 -4.35 -27.27 -0.33
N GLY A 31 -3.94 -27.36 -1.60
CA GLY A 31 -3.42 -26.22 -2.36
C GLY A 31 -4.49 -25.16 -2.66
N THR A 32 -5.69 -25.59 -3.07
CA THR A 32 -6.80 -24.66 -3.34
C THR A 32 -7.35 -24.03 -2.07
N PHE A 33 -7.33 -24.74 -0.94
CA PHE A 33 -7.75 -24.20 0.35
C PHE A 33 -6.84 -23.06 0.82
N LEU A 34 -5.52 -23.23 0.77
CA LEU A 34 -4.58 -22.20 1.22
C LEU A 34 -4.63 -20.94 0.33
N THR A 35 -4.75 -21.11 -0.98
CA THR A 35 -4.93 -19.97 -1.90
C THR A 35 -6.28 -19.29 -1.68
N GLY A 36 -7.33 -20.04 -1.39
CA GLY A 36 -8.64 -19.52 -1.00
C GLY A 36 -8.59 -18.64 0.26
N ILE A 37 -7.87 -19.06 1.30
CA ILE A 37 -7.67 -18.25 2.52
C ILE A 37 -6.92 -16.95 2.18
N HIS A 38 -5.86 -17.04 1.38
CA HIS A 38 -5.06 -15.87 1.00
C HIS A 38 -5.90 -14.83 0.23
N PHE A 39 -6.66 -15.26 -0.78
CA PHE A 39 -7.53 -14.35 -1.54
C PHE A 39 -8.69 -13.82 -0.71
N SER A 40 -9.26 -14.63 0.17
CA SER A 40 -10.29 -14.17 1.11
C SER A 40 -9.75 -13.07 2.02
N THR A 41 -8.52 -13.23 2.52
CA THR A 41 -7.85 -12.24 3.37
C THR A 41 -7.65 -10.93 2.62
N ILE A 42 -7.11 -10.98 1.40
CA ILE A 42 -6.93 -9.77 0.57
C ILE A 42 -8.29 -9.11 0.28
N SER A 43 -9.31 -9.89 -0.07
CA SER A 43 -10.65 -9.37 -0.33
C SER A 43 -11.23 -8.65 0.89
N THR A 44 -11.14 -9.26 2.08
CA THR A 44 -11.59 -8.63 3.33
C THR A 44 -10.81 -7.37 3.68
N GLU A 45 -9.50 -7.36 3.41
CA GLU A 45 -8.67 -6.18 3.65
C GLU A 45 -9.07 -5.02 2.73
N ARG A 46 -9.40 -5.30 1.47
CA ARG A 46 -9.87 -4.28 0.52
C ARG A 46 -11.24 -3.72 0.86
N THR A 47 -12.17 -4.57 1.31
CA THR A 47 -13.49 -4.09 1.74
C THR A 47 -13.39 -3.23 2.99
N ILE A 48 -12.54 -3.58 3.95
CA ILE A 48 -12.24 -2.73 5.11
C ILE A 48 -11.56 -1.44 4.66
N ALA A 49 -10.57 -1.52 3.76
CA ALA A 49 -9.85 -0.35 3.27
C ALA A 49 -10.78 0.70 2.65
N ALA A 50 -11.80 0.29 1.91
CA ALA A 50 -12.80 1.21 1.37
C ALA A 50 -13.55 1.97 2.48
N VAL A 51 -13.95 1.30 3.56
CA VAL A 51 -14.62 1.93 4.71
C VAL A 51 -13.67 2.88 5.45
N VAL A 52 -12.43 2.45 5.67
CA VAL A 52 -11.38 3.30 6.29
C VAL A 52 -11.11 4.54 5.43
N ALA A 53 -11.12 4.40 4.10
CA ALA A 53 -10.93 5.52 3.17
C ALA A 53 -12.05 6.55 3.30
N ASP A 54 -13.31 6.12 3.34
CA ASP A 54 -14.46 7.01 3.48
C ASP A 54 -14.42 7.78 4.80
N GLU A 55 -14.03 7.11 5.89
CA GLU A 55 -13.82 7.76 7.18
C GLU A 55 -12.65 8.77 7.12
N ALA A 56 -11.51 8.38 6.55
CA ALA A 56 -10.34 9.24 6.40
C ALA A 56 -10.67 10.52 5.59
N PHE A 57 -11.37 10.38 4.46
CA PHE A 57 -11.81 11.53 3.67
C PHE A 57 -12.76 12.44 4.45
N SER A 58 -13.65 11.85 5.25
CA SER A 58 -14.57 12.60 6.10
C SER A 58 -13.82 13.38 7.19
N LYS A 59 -12.83 12.76 7.82
CA LYS A 59 -11.95 13.42 8.82
C LYS A 59 -11.12 14.53 8.19
N VAL A 60 -10.47 14.28 7.06
CA VAL A 60 -9.71 15.30 6.33
C VAL A 60 -10.60 16.49 5.99
N ARG A 61 -11.83 16.26 5.51
CA ARG A 61 -12.79 17.32 5.24
C ARG A 61 -13.23 18.08 6.49
N MET A 62 -13.51 17.37 7.58
CA MET A 62 -13.96 17.97 8.83
C MET A 62 -12.87 18.84 9.46
N TYR A 63 -11.67 18.29 9.63
CA TYR A 63 -10.55 18.99 10.24
C TYR A 63 -9.96 20.07 9.33
N GLY A 64 -9.91 19.83 8.01
CA GLY A 64 -9.45 20.83 7.06
C GLY A 64 -10.41 22.02 6.85
N ASN A 65 -11.70 21.87 7.18
CA ASN A 65 -12.66 22.99 7.20
C ASN A 65 -12.65 23.76 8.53
N ALA A 66 -12.19 23.14 9.62
CA ALA A 66 -12.16 23.77 10.94
C ALA A 66 -11.15 24.93 10.99
N ASP A 67 -10.03 24.78 10.29
CA ASP A 67 -9.06 25.84 10.04
C ASP A 67 -8.61 25.71 8.58
N THR A 68 -8.71 26.77 7.78
CA THR A 68 -8.26 26.78 6.38
C THR A 68 -6.84 27.34 6.22
N GLY A 69 -6.18 27.76 7.31
CA GLY A 69 -4.85 28.36 7.29
C GLY A 69 -3.79 27.45 6.66
N TRP A 70 -3.93 26.14 6.84
CA TRP A 70 -3.03 25.16 6.23
C TRP A 70 -3.03 25.13 4.70
N LEU A 71 -4.12 25.55 4.05
CA LEU A 71 -4.19 25.59 2.59
C LEU A 71 -3.12 26.52 1.99
N SER A 72 -2.71 27.55 2.73
CA SER A 72 -1.66 28.49 2.32
C SER A 72 -0.26 27.86 2.27
N GLY A 73 -0.05 26.77 3.02
CA GLY A 73 1.21 26.02 3.04
C GLY A 73 1.33 24.98 1.92
N LEU A 74 0.28 24.79 1.12
CA LEU A 74 0.29 23.82 0.03
C LEU A 74 0.75 24.44 -1.29
N SER A 75 1.37 23.63 -2.13
CA SER A 75 1.77 23.99 -3.49
C SER A 75 1.14 23.05 -4.51
N THR A 76 0.84 23.54 -5.71
CA THR A 76 0.40 22.69 -6.82
C THR A 76 1.50 21.76 -7.32
N THR A 77 2.77 22.03 -6.96
CA THR A 77 3.96 21.29 -7.40
C THR A 77 4.44 20.24 -6.41
N SER A 78 3.79 20.08 -5.26
CA SER A 78 4.18 19.10 -4.24
C SER A 78 3.00 18.63 -3.42
N CYS A 79 2.94 17.34 -3.14
CA CYS A 79 2.03 16.77 -2.16
C CYS A 79 2.59 16.98 -0.74
N VAL A 80 1.72 17.20 0.22
CA VAL A 80 2.07 17.31 1.65
C VAL A 80 1.27 16.26 2.43
N ASP A 81 1.91 15.55 3.37
CA ASP A 81 1.20 14.65 4.29
C ASP A 81 0.32 15.48 5.24
N PHE A 82 -0.96 15.14 5.32
CA PHE A 82 -1.93 15.77 6.20
C PHE A 82 -1.52 15.68 7.68
N ASN A 83 -0.74 14.66 8.06
CA ASN A 83 -0.15 14.58 9.40
C ASN A 83 0.91 15.66 9.67
N ASP A 84 1.61 16.16 8.65
CA ASP A 84 2.62 17.22 8.82
C ASP A 84 1.96 18.61 8.83
N VAL A 85 0.73 18.70 8.32
CA VAL A 85 -0.14 19.88 8.40
C VAL A 85 -0.66 20.12 9.83
N ASN A 86 -0.51 19.14 10.73
CA ASN A 86 -0.95 19.20 12.13
C ASN A 86 -0.35 20.35 12.97
N SER A 87 0.64 21.09 12.45
CA SER A 87 1.11 22.32 13.09
C SER A 87 0.03 23.42 13.17
N VAL A 88 -1.00 23.33 12.32
CA VAL A 88 -2.14 24.27 12.27
C VAL A 88 -3.40 23.68 12.93
N VAL A 89 -3.61 22.36 12.82
CA VAL A 89 -4.75 21.66 13.47
C VAL A 89 -4.22 20.54 14.36
N PRO A 90 -4.29 20.66 15.71
CA PRO A 90 -3.77 19.64 16.62
C PRO A 90 -4.66 18.39 16.57
N LEU A 91 -4.28 17.42 15.75
CA LEU A 91 -4.91 16.11 15.70
C LEU A 91 -4.18 15.14 16.63
N ASP A 92 -4.96 14.40 17.41
CA ASP A 92 -4.44 13.26 18.16
C ASP A 92 -3.92 12.22 17.15
N PRO A 93 -2.67 11.71 17.29
CA PRO A 93 -2.14 10.63 16.45
C PRO A 93 -3.08 9.42 16.33
N ASP A 94 -3.92 9.20 17.32
CA ASP A 94 -4.91 8.13 17.37
C ASP A 94 -6.07 8.29 16.36
N GLU A 95 -6.27 9.48 15.81
CA GLU A 95 -7.28 9.77 14.79
C GLU A 95 -6.93 9.17 13.42
N PHE A 96 -5.65 8.85 13.20
CA PHE A 96 -5.13 8.25 11.97
C PHE A 96 -5.24 6.73 11.94
N ALA A 97 -5.93 6.15 12.92
CA ALA A 97 -6.08 4.72 13.06
C ALA A 97 -7.56 4.31 13.13
N TYR A 98 -7.85 3.12 12.61
CA TYR A 98 -9.19 2.55 12.50
C TYR A 98 -9.29 1.22 13.26
N PRO A 99 -10.41 0.97 13.97
CA PRO A 99 -11.58 1.85 14.11
C PRO A 99 -11.31 3.08 14.99
N SER A 100 -12.11 4.13 14.80
CA SER A 100 -12.10 5.37 15.60
C SER A 100 -12.68 5.18 17.00
N THR A 101 -12.13 4.22 17.73
CA THR A 101 -12.40 4.01 19.15
C THR A 101 -11.30 4.62 19.99
N LYS A 102 -11.58 4.87 21.28
CA LYS A 102 -10.58 5.39 22.23
C LYS A 102 -9.54 4.35 22.63
N THR A 103 -9.75 3.09 22.27
CA THR A 103 -8.94 1.93 22.67
C THR A 103 -7.91 1.59 21.60
N LEU A 104 -6.64 1.91 21.88
CA LEU A 104 -5.50 1.62 20.99
C LEU A 104 -5.31 0.13 20.66
N THR A 105 -5.75 -0.77 21.54
CA THR A 105 -5.57 -2.23 21.41
C THR A 105 -6.40 -2.85 20.28
N GLU A 106 -7.44 -2.16 19.80
CA GLU A 106 -8.36 -2.65 18.77
C GLU A 106 -8.03 -2.09 17.37
N LYS A 107 -7.04 -1.19 17.28
CA LYS A 107 -6.70 -0.49 16.04
C LYS A 107 -5.71 -1.31 15.21
N HIS A 108 -6.21 -1.91 14.15
CA HIS A 108 -5.41 -2.76 13.24
C HIS A 108 -5.05 -2.08 11.92
N TYR A 109 -5.79 -1.03 11.58
CA TYR A 109 -5.62 -0.30 10.32
C TYR A 109 -5.23 1.14 10.61
N CYS A 110 -4.37 1.70 9.77
CA CYS A 110 -3.91 3.08 9.86
C CYS A 110 -4.03 3.72 8.49
N TRP A 111 -4.24 5.03 8.45
CA TRP A 111 -4.31 5.79 7.21
C TRP A 111 -3.39 7.00 7.25
N SER A 112 -2.96 7.43 6.07
CA SER A 112 -2.22 8.68 5.88
C SER A 112 -2.72 9.33 4.60
N ALA A 113 -2.79 10.65 4.57
CA ALA A 113 -3.39 11.37 3.44
C ALA A 113 -2.40 12.38 2.87
N LEU A 114 -2.20 12.34 1.55
CA LEU A 114 -1.49 13.38 0.83
C LEU A 114 -2.48 14.43 0.33
N CYS A 115 -2.16 15.69 0.54
CA CYS A 115 -2.95 16.83 0.09
C CYS A 115 -2.17 17.65 -0.93
N ARG A 116 -2.83 18.03 -2.04
CA ARG A 116 -2.29 18.90 -3.08
C ARG A 116 -3.38 19.78 -3.68
N PRO A 117 -3.24 21.11 -3.75
CA PRO A 117 -4.20 21.96 -4.45
C PRO A 117 -4.20 21.64 -5.93
N VAL A 118 -5.38 21.63 -6.56
CA VAL A 118 -5.50 21.37 -8.00
C VAL A 118 -5.07 22.60 -8.80
N TYR A 119 -5.34 23.79 -8.26
CA TYR A 119 -5.09 25.07 -8.91
C TYR A 119 -4.20 25.94 -8.03
N SER A 120 -3.40 26.80 -8.66
CA SER A 120 -2.54 27.76 -7.94
C SER A 120 -3.31 28.96 -7.40
N ASN A 121 -4.59 29.10 -7.78
CA ASN A 121 -5.45 30.18 -7.29
C ASN A 121 -5.81 29.93 -5.81
N PRO A 122 -5.44 30.82 -4.88
CA PRO A 122 -5.76 30.67 -3.45
C PRO A 122 -7.26 30.70 -3.16
N ASP A 123 -8.08 31.28 -4.02
CA ASP A 123 -9.55 31.28 -3.88
C ASP A 123 -10.17 29.92 -4.25
N ASN A 124 -9.43 29.09 -4.97
CA ASN A 124 -9.88 27.77 -5.37
C ASN A 124 -9.46 26.71 -4.35
N ARG A 125 -10.38 26.44 -3.42
CA ARG A 125 -10.21 25.47 -2.34
C ARG A 125 -10.38 24.01 -2.76
N LEU A 126 -10.20 23.71 -4.05
CA LEU A 126 -10.24 22.35 -4.55
C LEU A 126 -8.89 21.67 -4.34
N VAL A 127 -8.87 20.67 -3.47
CA VAL A 127 -7.68 19.92 -3.09
C VAL A 127 -7.85 18.47 -3.52
N GLN A 128 -6.83 17.93 -4.18
CA GLN A 128 -6.65 16.51 -4.41
C GLN A 128 -6.14 15.87 -3.12
N VAL A 129 -6.94 14.96 -2.57
CA VAL A 129 -6.60 14.18 -1.39
C VAL A 129 -6.40 12.74 -1.80
N THR A 130 -5.23 12.18 -1.50
CA THR A 130 -4.87 10.79 -1.77
C THR A 130 -4.61 10.08 -0.45
N VAL A 131 -5.51 9.17 -0.08
CA VAL A 131 -5.46 8.42 1.19
C VAL A 131 -4.83 7.06 0.93
N PHE A 132 -3.82 6.72 1.73
CA PHE A 132 -3.23 5.41 1.81
C PHE A 132 -3.79 4.69 3.03
N ILE A 133 -4.32 3.48 2.83
CA ILE A 133 -4.71 2.61 3.94
C ILE A 133 -3.67 1.54 4.11
N SER A 134 -3.29 1.34 5.37
CA SER A 134 -2.28 0.39 5.79
C SER A 134 -2.78 -0.47 6.94
N ARG A 135 -2.21 -1.67 7.07
CA ARG A 135 -2.37 -2.54 8.23
C ARG A 135 -1.11 -2.57 9.06
N LYS A 136 -1.29 -2.67 10.37
CA LYS A 136 -0.21 -3.07 11.27
C LYS A 136 0.01 -4.58 11.14
N THR A 137 1.24 -5.00 10.85
CA THR A 137 1.59 -6.40 10.54
C THR A 137 2.03 -7.21 11.77
N GLY A 138 2.15 -6.57 12.93
CA GLY A 138 2.48 -7.22 14.20
C GLY A 138 2.52 -6.21 15.35
N ALA A 139 2.33 -6.68 16.59
CA ALA A 139 2.22 -5.81 17.77
C ALA A 139 3.51 -5.00 18.02
N ASN A 140 4.66 -5.65 17.88
CA ASN A 140 6.00 -5.08 18.11
C ASN A 140 6.72 -4.70 16.82
N THR A 141 5.99 -4.64 15.71
CA THR A 141 6.56 -4.29 14.41
C THR A 141 6.79 -2.78 14.34
N GLN A 142 7.99 -2.39 13.95
CA GLN A 142 8.37 -1.00 13.76
C GLN A 142 8.42 -0.64 12.27
N TYR A 143 8.10 0.60 11.96
CA TYR A 143 8.07 1.17 10.62
C TYR A 143 9.01 2.38 10.56
N ARG A 144 9.41 2.79 9.37
CA ARG A 144 10.32 3.92 9.18
C ARG A 144 9.60 5.24 9.47
N SER A 145 10.26 6.15 10.19
CA SER A 145 9.74 7.50 10.43
C SER A 145 9.81 8.36 9.16
N PRO A 146 8.81 9.23 8.87
CA PRO A 146 8.91 10.16 7.75
C PRO A 146 10.00 11.23 7.93
N VAL A 147 10.34 11.57 9.18
CA VAL A 147 11.30 12.66 9.48
C VAL A 147 12.75 12.17 9.26
N ASP A 148 13.04 10.96 9.71
CA ASP A 148 14.32 10.30 9.48
C ASP A 148 14.08 8.80 9.24
N PRO A 149 13.83 8.41 7.98
CA PRO A 149 13.43 7.04 7.67
C PRO A 149 14.58 6.04 7.76
N LEU A 150 15.82 6.49 7.93
CA LEU A 150 16.99 5.63 8.05
C LEU A 150 17.34 5.33 9.50
N ASN A 151 17.17 6.29 10.41
CA ASN A 151 17.59 6.14 11.82
C ASN A 151 16.43 6.10 12.82
N LEU A 152 15.24 6.58 12.46
CA LEU A 152 14.08 6.60 13.36
C LEU A 152 13.00 5.62 12.92
N SER A 153 12.37 5.00 13.92
CA SER A 153 11.26 4.08 13.73
C SER A 153 10.04 4.46 14.57
N ILE A 154 8.86 4.09 14.07
CA ILE A 154 7.54 4.35 14.65
C ILE A 154 6.72 3.05 14.71
N TRP A 155 5.66 3.03 15.52
CA TRP A 155 4.90 1.80 15.82
C TRP A 155 3.73 1.51 14.86
N TYR A 156 3.57 2.34 13.84
CA TYR A 156 2.52 2.24 12.84
C TYR A 156 3.04 2.61 11.45
N PRO A 157 2.48 2.07 10.36
CA PRO A 157 2.91 2.42 9.01
C PRO A 157 2.60 3.89 8.71
N ARG A 158 3.56 4.61 8.13
CA ARG A 158 3.40 6.00 7.68
C ARG A 158 4.05 6.19 6.32
N LEU A 159 3.60 7.23 5.61
CA LEU A 159 4.16 7.64 4.34
C LEU A 159 5.60 8.14 4.50
N VAL A 160 6.46 7.78 3.55
CA VAL A 160 7.85 8.24 3.49
C VAL A 160 8.15 8.72 2.07
N THR A 161 8.94 9.78 1.95
CA THR A 161 9.45 10.28 0.68
C THR A 161 10.72 9.55 0.27
N VAL A 162 10.78 9.12 -0.97
CA VAL A 162 11.93 8.45 -1.57
C VAL A 162 12.35 9.20 -2.81
N GLY A 163 13.64 9.55 -2.89
CA GLY A 163 14.25 10.11 -4.09
C GLY A 163 14.28 9.08 -5.19
N VAL A 164 13.83 9.48 -6.37
CA VAL A 164 13.86 8.65 -7.57
C VAL A 164 14.33 9.46 -8.77
N SER A 165 15.01 8.79 -9.69
CA SER A 165 15.39 9.34 -10.98
C SER A 165 14.91 8.43 -12.11
N GLY A 166 14.70 8.96 -13.29
CA GLY A 166 14.20 8.20 -14.43
C GLY A 166 14.27 9.04 -15.70
N THR A 167 13.57 8.56 -16.73
CA THR A 167 13.52 9.24 -18.03
C THR A 167 12.07 9.55 -18.38
N GLY A 168 11.79 10.79 -18.79
CA GLY A 168 10.45 11.19 -19.20
C GLY A 168 9.92 10.35 -20.37
N GLY A 169 8.70 9.82 -20.23
CA GLY A 169 8.08 8.91 -21.20
C GLY A 169 8.47 7.44 -21.04
N ASP A 170 9.35 7.12 -20.09
CA ASP A 170 9.72 5.75 -19.76
C ASP A 170 8.92 5.22 -18.55
N ASN A 171 8.92 3.90 -18.38
CA ASN A 171 8.28 3.20 -17.27
C ASN A 171 9.28 2.78 -16.19
N PHE A 172 10.55 3.16 -16.32
CA PHE A 172 11.58 2.79 -15.35
C PHE A 172 11.95 3.95 -14.45
N LEU A 173 12.06 3.65 -13.15
CA LEU A 173 12.60 4.54 -12.14
C LEU A 173 13.79 3.87 -11.46
N ARG A 174 14.81 4.66 -11.13
CA ARG A 174 15.95 4.32 -10.30
C ARG A 174 15.75 4.94 -8.92
N ILE A 175 15.81 4.11 -7.89
CA ILE A 175 15.70 4.51 -6.48
C ILE A 175 17.04 5.10 -6.01
N GLU A 176 16.97 6.17 -5.23
CA GLU A 176 18.10 6.77 -4.53
C GLU A 176 18.86 5.73 -3.67
N ALA A 177 20.19 5.83 -3.68
CA ALA A 177 21.04 4.91 -2.94
C ALA A 177 20.74 4.95 -1.42
N GLY A 178 20.69 3.77 -0.79
CA GLY A 178 20.37 3.60 0.64
C GLY A 178 18.87 3.49 0.95
N LYS A 179 17.98 3.71 -0.02
CA LYS A 179 16.51 3.60 0.12
C LYS A 179 15.92 2.44 -0.70
N GLU A 180 16.75 1.52 -1.16
CA GLU A 180 16.37 0.42 -2.04
C GLU A 180 15.33 -0.52 -1.41
N THR A 181 15.34 -0.63 -0.08
CA THR A 181 14.42 -1.50 0.67
C THR A 181 13.03 -0.91 0.85
N PHE A 182 12.81 0.35 0.46
CA PHE A 182 11.59 1.09 0.75
C PHE A 182 10.49 0.79 -0.28
N ILE A 183 10.88 0.37 -1.48
CA ILE A 183 9.98 0.08 -2.59
C ILE A 183 10.30 -1.32 -3.10
N ASN A 184 9.29 -2.19 -3.13
CA ASN A 184 9.40 -3.55 -3.67
C ASN A 184 8.26 -3.84 -4.67
N ASP A 185 8.25 -5.05 -5.22
CA ASP A 185 7.27 -5.50 -6.19
C ASP A 185 5.84 -5.40 -5.67
N GLY A 186 4.93 -4.95 -6.52
CA GLY A 186 3.51 -4.81 -6.21
C GLY A 186 3.17 -3.58 -5.37
N TYR A 187 4.13 -2.71 -5.04
CA TYR A 187 3.88 -1.50 -4.24
C TYR A 187 3.10 -0.46 -5.04
N THR A 188 2.42 0.40 -4.30
CA THR A 188 1.76 1.60 -4.85
C THR A 188 2.57 2.81 -4.42
N ILE A 189 2.97 3.62 -5.40
CA ILE A 189 3.73 4.85 -5.17
C ILE A 189 2.96 6.03 -5.74
N VAL A 190 3.13 7.20 -5.14
CA VAL A 190 2.52 8.44 -5.62
C VAL A 190 3.58 9.46 -5.93
N GLU A 191 3.55 9.99 -7.15
CA GLU A 191 4.47 11.05 -7.57
C GLU A 191 4.17 12.35 -6.81
N ASN A 192 5.19 12.95 -6.20
CA ASN A 192 5.01 14.15 -5.39
C ASN A 192 4.45 15.34 -6.18
N GLY A 193 4.89 15.54 -7.43
CA GLY A 193 4.53 16.73 -8.21
C GLY A 193 3.09 16.72 -8.72
N THR A 194 2.66 15.60 -9.28
CA THR A 194 1.35 15.50 -9.93
C THR A 194 0.29 14.83 -9.06
N GLY A 195 0.71 14.12 -8.01
CA GLY A 195 -0.16 13.23 -7.24
C GLY A 195 -0.63 12.00 -8.02
N ARG A 196 -0.01 11.66 -9.16
CA ARG A 196 -0.35 10.47 -9.93
C ARG A 196 0.05 9.21 -9.18
N ILE A 197 -0.85 8.23 -9.19
CA ILE A 197 -0.67 6.92 -8.58
C ILE A 197 -0.08 5.96 -9.60
N TYR A 198 1.00 5.27 -9.22
CA TYR A 198 1.68 4.26 -10.00
C TYR A 198 1.74 2.95 -9.23
N ARG A 199 1.77 1.84 -9.95
CA ARG A 199 2.01 0.51 -9.38
C ARG A 199 3.37 0.00 -9.85
N VAL A 200 4.15 -0.50 -8.90
CA VAL A 200 5.43 -1.16 -9.17
C VAL A 200 5.13 -2.58 -9.62
N LEU A 201 5.50 -2.91 -10.86
CA LEU A 201 5.33 -4.25 -11.43
C LEU A 201 6.46 -5.17 -11.02
N GLU A 202 7.70 -4.69 -11.10
CA GLU A 202 8.90 -5.49 -10.93
C GLU A 202 10.08 -4.61 -10.51
N ARG A 203 10.93 -5.14 -9.64
CA ARG A 203 12.21 -4.59 -9.23
C ARG A 203 13.34 -5.49 -9.75
N TYR A 204 14.29 -4.88 -10.44
CA TYR A 204 15.42 -5.61 -11.00
C TYR A 204 16.50 -5.87 -9.94
N ALA A 205 16.99 -7.11 -9.91
CA ALA A 205 17.96 -7.57 -8.91
C ALA A 205 19.44 -7.41 -9.33
N SER A 206 19.75 -7.06 -10.58
CA SER A 206 21.14 -6.92 -11.07
C SER A 206 21.22 -6.26 -12.46
N PRO A 207 22.29 -5.51 -12.81
CA PRO A 207 23.36 -4.97 -11.96
C PRO A 207 23.01 -3.62 -11.31
N ASP A 208 21.86 -3.03 -11.67
CA ASP A 208 21.35 -1.80 -11.08
C ASP A 208 20.20 -2.13 -10.12
N ASN A 209 20.55 -2.56 -8.90
CA ASN A 209 19.66 -3.08 -7.83
C ASN A 209 18.58 -2.10 -7.32
N ASN A 210 18.45 -0.97 -8.02
CA ASN A 210 17.66 0.20 -7.69
C ASN A 210 16.63 0.49 -8.78
N MET A 211 16.58 -0.27 -9.88
CA MET A 211 15.59 -0.06 -10.93
C MET A 211 14.26 -0.76 -10.63
N ILE A 212 13.17 -0.01 -10.77
CA ILE A 212 11.80 -0.48 -10.69
C ILE A 212 11.06 -0.18 -11.99
N ARG A 213 10.17 -1.08 -12.38
CA ARG A 213 9.27 -0.92 -13.53
C ARG A 213 7.87 -0.55 -13.05
N LEU A 214 7.30 0.48 -13.64
CA LEU A 214 5.96 0.97 -13.37
C LEU A 214 4.92 0.38 -14.32
N ASP A 215 3.66 0.40 -13.89
CA ASP A 215 2.49 0.02 -14.68
C ASP A 215 2.24 0.93 -15.88
N ARG A 216 2.69 2.19 -15.80
CA ARG A 216 2.48 3.22 -16.82
C ARG A 216 3.68 4.17 -16.92
N PRO A 217 3.88 4.84 -18.07
CA PRO A 217 4.96 5.79 -18.25
C PRO A 217 4.83 7.03 -17.38
N LEU A 218 5.97 7.61 -17.04
CA LEU A 218 6.04 8.94 -16.44
C LEU A 218 5.46 10.00 -17.40
N PRO A 219 4.91 11.10 -16.87
CA PRO A 219 4.37 12.16 -17.71
C PRO A 219 5.47 12.68 -18.65
N ALA A 220 5.19 12.69 -19.95
CA ALA A 220 6.10 13.21 -20.97
C ALA A 220 6.11 14.75 -20.92
N GLY A 221 6.86 15.33 -19.99
CA GLY A 221 7.15 16.77 -20.00
C GLY A 221 8.06 17.12 -21.18
N GLN A 222 9.07 16.28 -21.41
CA GLN A 222 9.88 16.20 -22.62
C GLN A 222 10.35 14.72 -22.75
N ILE A 223 10.14 14.10 -23.91
CA ILE A 223 10.53 12.70 -24.13
C ILE A 223 12.06 12.61 -24.06
N ASN A 224 12.60 11.60 -23.37
CA ASN A 224 14.04 11.37 -23.20
C ASN A 224 14.79 12.40 -22.33
N THR A 225 14.10 13.23 -21.55
CA THR A 225 14.78 14.09 -20.58
C THR A 225 14.96 13.40 -19.24
N PRO A 226 16.12 13.58 -18.58
CA PRO A 226 16.31 13.14 -17.20
C PRO A 226 15.22 13.72 -16.31
N TRP A 227 14.52 12.85 -15.59
CA TRP A 227 13.54 13.21 -14.59
C TRP A 227 14.12 12.85 -13.21
N SER A 228 14.02 13.76 -12.27
CA SER A 228 14.32 13.50 -10.86
C SER A 228 13.18 14.06 -10.02
N GLY A 229 12.72 13.28 -9.06
CA GLY A 229 11.59 13.65 -8.24
C GLY A 229 11.53 12.85 -6.94
N LEU A 230 10.52 13.19 -6.15
CA LEU A 230 10.18 12.46 -4.94
C LEU A 230 8.93 11.63 -5.21
N VAL A 231 8.92 10.41 -4.69
CA VAL A 231 7.72 9.57 -4.62
C VAL A 231 7.37 9.28 -3.18
N TRP A 232 6.08 9.18 -2.92
CA TRP A 232 5.53 8.79 -1.63
C TRP A 232 5.21 7.30 -1.65
N VAL A 233 5.61 6.61 -0.60
CA VAL A 233 5.38 5.18 -0.42
C VAL A 233 5.19 4.86 1.05
N ILE A 234 4.44 3.80 1.36
CA ILE A 234 4.46 3.19 2.70
C ILE A 234 5.46 2.02 2.66
N PRO A 235 6.66 2.17 3.26
CA PRO A 235 7.68 1.13 3.22
C PRO A 235 7.28 -0.09 4.06
N PRO A 236 7.94 -1.25 3.86
CA PRO A 236 7.77 -2.38 4.73
C PRO A 236 8.28 -2.09 6.16
N PRO A 237 7.91 -2.92 7.13
CA PRO A 237 8.51 -2.90 8.45
C PRO A 237 10.04 -2.92 8.46
N VAL A 238 10.62 -2.33 9.50
CA VAL A 238 12.04 -2.51 9.84
C VAL A 238 12.25 -4.00 10.19
N GLY A 239 13.16 -4.66 9.48
CA GLY A 239 13.37 -6.12 9.57
C GLY A 239 12.63 -6.93 8.52
N GLY A 240 11.86 -6.28 7.63
CA GLY A 240 11.11 -6.93 6.56
C GLY A 240 9.75 -7.49 7.01
N GLY A 241 9.00 -8.02 6.05
CA GLY A 241 7.68 -8.60 6.32
C GLY A 241 6.66 -8.33 5.21
N ARG A 242 5.39 -8.60 5.52
CA ARG A 242 4.28 -8.37 4.60
C ARG A 242 4.14 -6.87 4.32
N TYR A 243 3.88 -6.50 3.07
CA TYR A 243 3.60 -5.12 2.68
C TYR A 243 2.45 -4.53 3.51
N PRO A 244 2.62 -3.38 4.19
CA PRO A 244 1.59 -2.84 5.05
C PRO A 244 0.48 -2.10 4.30
N CYS A 245 0.76 -1.44 3.17
CA CYS A 245 -0.29 -0.75 2.43
C CYS A 245 -1.25 -1.79 1.80
N ILE A 246 -2.54 -1.51 1.92
CA ILE A 246 -3.60 -2.36 1.38
C ILE A 246 -4.06 -1.76 0.05
N GLU A 247 -4.44 -0.48 0.08
CA GLU A 247 -5.01 0.22 -1.06
C GLU A 247 -4.81 1.73 -0.93
N VAL A 248 -4.91 2.43 -2.07
CA VAL A 248 -4.79 3.88 -2.17
C VAL A 248 -6.02 4.42 -2.89
N TYR A 249 -6.68 5.40 -2.27
CA TYR A 249 -7.86 6.05 -2.84
C TYR A 249 -7.58 7.53 -3.05
N GLN A 250 -8.19 8.11 -4.08
CA GLN A 250 -8.02 9.52 -4.38
C GLN A 250 -9.37 10.19 -4.60
N ARG A 251 -9.55 11.39 -4.04
CA ARG A 251 -10.75 12.20 -4.20
C ARG A 251 -10.39 13.67 -4.32
N LEU A 252 -11.21 14.42 -5.05
CA LEU A 252 -11.19 15.88 -5.03
C LEU A 252 -12.15 16.37 -3.94
N ILE A 253 -11.64 17.16 -3.00
CA ILE A 253 -12.41 17.73 -1.90
C ILE A 253 -12.36 19.24 -2.01
N LYS A 254 -13.53 19.87 -1.85
CA LYS A 254 -13.64 21.33 -1.75
C LYS A 254 -13.78 21.73 -0.28
N PHE A 255 -12.88 22.59 0.16
CA PHE A 255 -12.88 23.26 1.46
C PHE A 255 -13.48 24.68 1.37
#